data_AF-R4JXV1-F1
#
_entry.id   AF-R4JXV1-F1
#
_cell.length_a   1.000
_cell.length_b   1.000
_cell.length_c   1.000
_cell.angle_alpha   90.00
_cell.angle_beta   90.00
_cell.angle_gamma   90.00
#
_symmetry.space_group_name_H-M   'P 1'
#
loop_
_entity.id
_entity.type
_entity.pdbx_description
1 polymer ?
#
loop_
_entity_poly.entity_id
_entity_poly.type
_entity_poly.pdbx_seq_one_letter_code
_entity_poly.pdbx_strand_id
1 'polypeptide(L)'
;MDIKETVSLSANLTVKDASNNDTVVASLSVNSLDSANMNLGINVNTYNKALLTQANAVNAAGETVAQQYATFETAVKTKAKSLGYVIFG
;
A
#
# COMPACT_ATOMS: atom_id res chain seq x y z
N MET A 1 -15.39 3.12 -29.19
CA MET A 1 -15.64 3.10 -27.74
C MET A 1 -14.29 2.99 -27.08
N ASP A 2 -13.86 4.03 -26.38
CA ASP A 2 -12.58 4.02 -25.66
C ASP A 2 -12.79 3.27 -24.35
N ILE A 3 -12.25 2.06 -24.23
CA ILE A 3 -12.29 1.30 -22.97
C ILE A 3 -11.11 1.80 -22.14
N LYS A 4 -11.39 2.60 -21.10
CA LYS A 4 -10.38 3.03 -20.15
C LYS A 4 -10.24 1.95 -19.05
N GLU A 5 -9.07 1.35 -18.94
CA GLU A 5 -8.75 0.41 -17.86
C GLU A 5 -8.60 1.21 -16.56
N THR A 6 -9.49 0.97 -15.59
CA THR A 6 -9.34 1.47 -14.22
C THR A 6 -8.89 0.33 -13.33
N VAL A 7 -7.81 0.55 -12.58
CA VAL A 7 -7.25 -0.45 -11.67
C VAL A 7 -7.30 0.06 -10.25
N SER A 8 -7.80 -0.78 -9.36
CA SER A 8 -7.75 -0.56 -7.92
C SER A 8 -6.74 -1.52 -7.29
N LEU A 9 -5.88 -1.00 -6.41
CA LEU A 9 -4.89 -1.78 -5.68
C LEU A 9 -5.15 -1.62 -4.19
N SER A 10 -5.04 -2.69 -3.43
CA SER A 10 -5.15 -2.65 -1.97
C SER A 10 -4.18 -3.64 -1.32
N ALA A 11 -3.76 -3.31 -0.10
CA ALA A 11 -2.92 -4.16 0.73
C ALA A 11 -3.20 -3.92 2.21
N ASN A 12 -2.85 -4.88 3.06
CA ASN A 12 -2.88 -4.72 4.50
C ASN A 12 -1.45 -4.61 5.03
N LEU A 13 -1.26 -3.74 6.01
CA LEU A 13 -0.04 -3.68 6.81
C LEU A 13 -0.25 -4.53 8.06
N THR A 14 0.64 -5.47 8.31
CA THR A 14 0.59 -6.35 9.48
C THR A 14 1.84 -6.23 10.32
N VAL A 15 1.70 -6.41 11.63
CA VAL A 15 2.82 -6.65 12.55
C VAL A 15 2.37 -7.64 13.63
N LYS A 16 3.34 -8.24 14.32
CA LYS A 16 3.06 -9.11 15.46
C LYS A 16 2.52 -8.35 16.65
N ASP A 17 1.45 -8.86 17.25
CA ASP A 17 0.93 -8.41 18.52
C ASP A 17 1.70 -9.02 19.72
N ALA A 18 1.28 -8.67 20.94
CA ALA A 18 1.87 -9.20 22.17
C ALA A 18 1.70 -10.73 22.34
N SER A 19 0.78 -11.33 21.59
CA SER A 19 0.53 -12.78 21.55
C SER A 19 1.27 -13.46 20.39
N ASN A 20 2.16 -12.74 19.70
CA ASN A 20 2.96 -13.20 18.56
C ASN A 20 2.13 -13.55 17.30
N ASN A 21 0.91 -13.01 17.18
CA ASN A 21 0.03 -13.15 16.02
C ASN A 21 0.16 -11.95 15.07
N ASP A 22 0.10 -12.19 13.77
CA ASP A 22 0.03 -11.11 12.78
C ASP A 22 -1.32 -10.39 12.87
N THR A 23 -1.26 -9.12 13.24
CA THR A 23 -2.41 -8.24 13.37
C THR A 23 -2.37 -7.18 12.29
N VAL A 24 -3.51 -6.95 11.61
CA VAL A 24 -3.65 -5.85 10.66
C VAL A 24 -3.66 -4.53 11.42
N VAL A 25 -2.69 -3.66 11.13
CA VAL A 25 -2.54 -2.34 11.78
C VAL A 25 -3.00 -1.20 10.90
N ALA A 26 -2.99 -1.38 9.58
CA ALA A 26 -3.55 -0.44 8.61
C ALA A 26 -3.92 -1.15 7.31
N SER A 27 -4.76 -0.53 6.49
CA SER A 27 -4.95 -0.89 5.08
C SER A 27 -4.50 0.23 4.17
N LEU A 28 -3.98 -0.15 3.01
CA LEU A 28 -3.55 0.72 1.93
C LEU A 28 -4.51 0.55 0.75
N SER A 29 -4.88 1.64 0.10
CA SER A 29 -5.63 1.56 -1.15
C SER A 29 -5.30 2.67 -2.14
N VAL A 30 -5.35 2.30 -3.42
CA VAL A 30 -5.42 3.22 -4.55
C VAL A 30 -6.72 2.88 -5.28
N ASN A 31 -7.66 3.83 -5.28
CA ASN A 31 -9.03 3.54 -5.69
C ASN A 31 -9.22 3.63 -7.22
N SER A 32 -8.45 4.46 -7.91
CA SER A 32 -8.51 4.61 -9.37
C SER A 32 -7.16 4.95 -9.97
N LEU A 33 -6.53 3.98 -10.60
CA LEU A 33 -5.47 4.19 -11.58
C LEU A 33 -6.09 4.08 -12.97
N ASP A 34 -6.19 5.20 -13.69
CA ASP A 34 -6.67 5.26 -15.06
C ASP A 34 -5.88 6.28 -15.88
N SER A 35 -5.71 6.03 -17.18
CA SER A 35 -4.91 6.90 -18.06
C SER A 35 -5.46 8.32 -18.23
N ALA A 36 -6.67 8.63 -17.75
CA ALA A 36 -7.27 9.95 -17.83
C ALA A 36 -6.99 10.82 -16.58
N ASN A 37 -6.70 10.19 -15.44
CA ASN A 37 -6.42 10.86 -14.18
C ASN A 37 -4.98 10.58 -13.72
N MET A 38 -4.09 11.52 -14.01
CA MET A 38 -2.66 11.43 -13.67
C MET A 38 -2.36 11.70 -12.19
N ASN A 39 -3.37 11.86 -11.33
CA ASN A 39 -3.18 12.03 -9.90
C ASN A 39 -3.16 10.68 -9.18
N LEU A 40 -2.08 10.39 -8.46
CA LEU A 40 -1.88 9.14 -7.75
C LEU A 40 -1.83 9.38 -6.24
N GLY A 41 -2.81 8.84 -5.51
CA GLY A 41 -2.88 8.93 -4.06
C GLY A 41 -3.02 7.54 -3.43
N ILE A 42 -2.12 7.21 -2.50
CA ILE A 42 -2.25 6.05 -1.63
C ILE A 42 -2.98 6.49 -0.37
N ASN A 43 -4.16 5.92 -0.14
CA ASN A 43 -4.92 6.10 1.10
C ASN A 43 -4.42 5.11 2.15
N VAL A 44 -4.28 5.57 3.39
CA VAL A 44 -3.88 4.73 4.53
C VAL A 44 -4.96 4.82 5.60
N ASN A 45 -5.63 3.70 5.88
CA ASN A 45 -6.60 3.61 6.97
C ASN A 45 -5.98 2.85 8.13
N THR A 46 -5.71 3.56 9.23
CA THR A 46 -5.09 2.97 10.42
C THR A 46 -6.13 2.36 11.36
N TYR A 47 -5.90 1.12 11.80
CA TYR A 47 -6.75 0.41 12.76
C TYR A 47 -6.11 0.30 14.14
N ASN A 48 -4.78 0.19 14.21
CA ASN A 48 -4.06 0.12 15.48
C ASN A 48 -2.78 0.97 15.44
N LYS A 49 -2.90 2.23 15.89
CA LYS A 49 -1.81 3.21 15.87
C LYS A 49 -0.64 2.82 16.78
N ALA A 50 -0.92 2.16 17.92
CA ALA A 50 0.12 1.76 18.86
C ALA A 50 1.08 0.75 18.22
N LEU A 51 0.52 -0.31 17.62
CA LEU A 51 1.31 -1.31 16.90
C LEU A 51 1.94 -0.75 15.62
N LEU A 52 1.24 0.13 14.89
CA LEU A 52 1.77 0.78 13.68
C LEU A 52 3.04 1.60 13.95
N THR A 53 3.12 2.25 15.11
CA THR A 53 4.23 3.15 15.49
C THR A 53 5.25 2.51 16.43
N GLN A 54 5.06 1.23 16.78
CA GLN A 54 5.97 0.51 17.64
C GLN A 54 7.31 0.29 16.94
N ALA A 55 8.39 0.69 17.62
CA ALA A 55 9.74 0.51 17.09
C ALA A 55 10.04 -0.98 16.87
N ASN A 56 10.63 -1.30 15.72
CA ASN A 56 11.02 -2.65 15.31
C ASN A 56 9.86 -3.67 15.25
N ALA A 57 8.61 -3.21 15.17
CA ALA A 57 7.48 -4.10 14.91
C ALA A 57 7.58 -4.68 13.49
N VAL A 58 7.49 -6.01 13.40
CA VAL A 58 7.59 -6.77 12.16
C VAL A 58 6.44 -7.76 12.06
N ASN A 59 6.08 -8.18 10.85
CA ASN A 59 5.16 -9.30 10.61
C ASN A 59 5.87 -10.66 10.74
N ALA A 60 5.15 -11.75 10.44
CA ALA A 60 5.72 -13.09 10.41
C ALA A 60 6.88 -13.27 9.40
N ALA A 61 6.94 -12.46 8.34
CA ALA A 61 8.02 -12.46 7.36
C ALA A 61 9.24 -11.60 7.78
N GLY A 62 9.20 -10.95 8.95
CA GLY A 62 10.26 -10.07 9.42
C GLY A 62 10.24 -8.68 8.77
N GLU A 63 9.15 -8.31 8.11
CA GLU A 63 9.01 -7.02 7.43
C GLU A 63 8.38 -5.97 8.35
N THR A 64 9.01 -4.81 8.42
CA THR A 64 8.45 -3.63 9.07
C THR A 64 7.29 -3.05 8.27
N VAL A 65 6.46 -2.25 8.94
CA VAL A 65 5.39 -1.46 8.29
C VAL A 65 5.93 -0.62 7.13
N ALA A 66 7.10 0.01 7.31
CA ALA A 66 7.71 0.85 6.29
C ALA A 66 8.12 0.05 5.04
N GLN A 67 8.66 -1.16 5.22
CA GLN A 67 9.00 -2.05 4.11
C GLN A 67 7.75 -2.51 3.36
N GLN A 68 6.70 -2.91 4.07
CA GLN A 68 5.43 -3.31 3.47
C GLN A 68 4.79 -2.14 2.68
N TYR A 69 4.85 -0.92 3.21
CA TYR A 69 4.41 0.28 2.48
C TYR A 69 5.23 0.53 1.22
N ALA A 70 6.57 0.48 1.30
CA ALA A 70 7.45 0.70 0.16
C ALA A 70 7.24 -0.35 -0.95
N THR A 71 6.97 -1.60 -0.57
CA THR A 71 6.61 -2.67 -1.52
C THR A 71 5.29 -2.33 -2.23
N PHE A 72 4.27 -1.91 -1.49
CA PHE A 72 3.00 -1.49 -2.08
C PHE A 72 3.17 -0.27 -3.00
N GLU A 73 3.90 0.75 -2.55
CA GLU A 73 4.19 1.94 -3.36
C GLU A 73 4.92 1.58 -4.66
N THR A 74 5.88 0.65 -4.60
CA THR A 74 6.59 0.14 -5.78
C THR A 74 5.65 -0.57 -6.74
N ALA A 75 4.73 -1.41 -6.24
CA ALA A 75 3.73 -2.08 -7.04
C ALA A 75 2.78 -1.09 -7.73
N VAL A 76 2.32 -0.08 -6.98
CA VAL A 76 1.49 1.03 -7.49
C VAL A 76 2.21 1.79 -8.60
N LYS A 77 3.46 2.21 -8.37
CA LYS A 77 4.28 2.91 -9.38
C LYS A 77 4.53 2.05 -10.61
N THR A 78 4.77 0.76 -10.44
CA THR A 78 4.99 -0.18 -11.55
C THR A 78 3.72 -0.32 -12.40
N LYS A 79 2.55 -0.48 -11.77
CA LYS A 79 1.28 -0.54 -12.49
C LYS A 79 0.96 0.79 -13.18
N ALA A 80 1.17 1.92 -12.50
CA ALA A 80 0.99 3.24 -13.11
C ALA A 80 1.88 3.44 -14.35
N LYS A 81 3.16 3.06 -14.30
CA LYS A 81 4.05 3.08 -15.48
C LYS A 81 3.52 2.22 -16.62
N SER A 82 3.01 1.02 -16.33
CA SER A 82 2.42 0.15 -17.37
C SER A 82 1.16 0.74 -18.02
N LEU A 83 0.47 1.67 -17.33
CA LEU A 83 -0.69 2.41 -17.83
C LEU A 83 -0.31 3.74 -18.52
N GLY A 84 0.99 4.03 -18.67
CA GLY A 84 1.49 5.21 -19.38
C GLY A 84 1.75 6.46 -18.53
N TYR A 85 1.70 6.35 -17.19
CA TYR A 85 2.01 7.48 -16.31
C TYR A 85 3.51 7.80 -16.34
N VAL A 86 3.86 9.08 -16.46
CA VAL A 86 5.22 9.58 -16.21
C VAL A 86 5.35 9.84 -14.70
N ILE A 87 6.15 9.03 -14.01
CA ILE A 87 6.37 9.15 -12.57
C ILE A 87 7.70 9.86 -12.33
N PHE A 88 7.65 11.06 -11.75
CA PHE A 88 8.83 11.77 -11.26
C PHE A 88 9.14 11.29 -9.84
N GLY A 89 10.39 10.87 -9.61
CA GLY A 89 10.90 10.44 -8.31
C GLY A 89 11.68 11.56 -7.63
#